data_AF-A0A7W0ZF14-F1
#
_entry.id   AF-A0A7W0ZF14-F1
#
_cell.length_a   1.000
_cell.length_b   1.000
_cell.length_c   1.000
_cell.angle_alpha   90.00
_cell.angle_beta   90.00
_cell.angle_gamma   90.00
#
_symmetry.space_group_name_H-M   'P 1'
#
loop_
_entity.id
_entity.type
_entity.pdbx_description
1 polymer ?
#
loop_
_entity_poly.entity_id
_entity_poly.type
_entity_poly.pdbx_seq_one_letter_code
_entity_poly.pdbx_strand_id
1 'polypeptide(L)' 'FGANPGFQYKGTAVNQSGLPIRFLTVVMQGRFGNYAIASFTASDAGGKYTADIREVLRSFRTAD' A
#
# COMPACT_ATOMS: atom_id res chain seq x y z
N PHE A 1 9.96 -14.35 -11.17
CA PHE A 1 10.07 -12.98 -11.77
C PHE A 1 9.06 -12.09 -11.05
N GLY A 2 9.50 -10.98 -10.45
CA GLY A 2 8.71 -10.24 -9.45
C GLY A 2 7.39 -9.65 -9.96
N ALA A 3 6.36 -9.67 -9.11
CA ALA A 3 5.07 -9.07 -9.40
C ALA A 3 5.24 -7.58 -9.76
N ASN A 4 4.77 -7.19 -10.95
CA ASN A 4 4.75 -5.79 -11.34
C ASN A 4 3.59 -5.10 -10.61
N PRO A 5 3.81 -3.94 -9.95
CA PRO A 5 2.71 -3.16 -9.39
C PRO A 5 1.83 -2.68 -10.55
N GLY A 6 0.61 -3.21 -10.64
CA GLY A 6 -0.32 -2.94 -11.73
C GLY A 6 -1.19 -1.72 -11.46
N PHE A 7 -1.66 -1.56 -10.22
CA PHE A 7 -2.54 -0.45 -9.84
C PHE A 7 -2.20 0.10 -8.46
N GLN A 8 -2.18 1.43 -8.33
CA GLN A 8 -1.96 2.14 -7.08
C GLN A 8 -3.14 3.07 -6.79
N TYR A 9 -3.80 2.84 -5.65
CA TYR A 9 -4.87 3.69 -5.12
C TYR A 9 -4.35 4.44 -3.90
N LYS A 10 -4.60 5.75 -3.82
CA LYS A 10 -4.27 6.55 -2.64
C LYS A 10 -5.42 7.49 -2.31
N GLY A 11 -5.61 7.78 -1.03
CA GLY A 11 -6.67 8.69 -0.60
C GLY A 11 -6.65 8.97 0.88
N THR A 12 -7.68 9.67 1.34
CA THR A 12 -7.96 9.92 2.76
C THR A 12 -9.28 9.27 3.14
N ALA A 13 -9.36 8.77 4.36
CA ALA A 13 -10.56 8.17 4.94
C ALA A 13 -10.64 8.53 6.43
N VAL A 14 -11.69 8.05 7.10
CA VAL A 14 -11.85 8.14 8.56
C VAL A 14 -11.89 6.72 9.10
N ASN A 15 -11.08 6.41 10.12
CA ASN A 15 -11.09 5.09 10.75
C ASN A 15 -12.32 4.90 11.66
N GLN A 16 -12.49 3.70 12.21
CA GLN A 16 -13.61 3.38 13.10
C GLN A 16 -13.67 4.22 14.38
N SER A 17 -12.56 4.86 14.77
CA SER A 17 -12.45 5.76 15.92
C SER A 17 -12.69 7.23 15.57
N GLY A 18 -13.06 7.55 14.32
CA GLY A 18 -13.29 8.93 13.88
C GLY A 18 -12.02 9.70 13.51
N LEU A 19 -10.86 9.04 13.44
CA LEU A 19 -9.59 9.71 13.13
C LEU A 19 -9.34 9.74 11.61
N PRO A 20 -8.90 10.88 11.06
CA PRO A 20 -8.55 10.98 9.66
C PRO A 20 -7.30 10.17 9.37
N ILE A 21 -7.37 9.28 8.39
CA ILE A 21 -6.25 8.46 7.91
C ILE A 21 -5.98 8.71 6.43
N ARG A 22 -4.74 8.50 6.01
CA ARG A 22 -4.33 8.35 4.62
C ARG A 22 -4.16 6.88 4.33
N PHE A 23 -4.52 6.47 3.12
CA PHE A 23 -4.30 5.10 2.69
C PHE A 23 -3.57 5.07 1.34
N LEU A 24 -2.80 4.02 1.18
CA LEU A 24 -2.12 3.64 -0.06
C LEU A 24 -2.35 2.14 -0.26
N THR A 25 -3.06 1.78 -1.32
CA THR A 25 -3.25 0.38 -1.74
C THR A 25 -2.51 0.14 -3.05
N VAL A 26 -1.70 -0.91 -3.09
CA VAL A 26 -1.03 -1.37 -4.31
C VAL A 26 -1.52 -2.77 -4.64
N VAL A 27 -2.04 -2.92 -5.86
CA VAL A 27 -2.44 -4.20 -6.43
C VAL A 27 -1.33 -4.67 -7.35
N MET A 28 -0.84 -5.87 -7.09
CA MET A 28 0.22 -6.52 -7.82
C MET A 28 -0.34 -7.76 -8.51
N GLN A 29 -0.02 -7.94 -9.79
CA GLN A 29 -0.38 -9.14 -10.52
C GLN A 29 0.72 -10.18 -10.31
N GLY A 30 0.38 -11.29 -9.66
CA GLY A 30 1.24 -12.46 -9.55
C GLY A 30 0.79 -13.57 -10.50
N ARG A 31 1.65 -14.59 -10.65
CA ARG A 31 1.40 -15.74 -11.53
C ARG A 31 0.12 -16.51 -11.19
N PHE A 32 -0.21 -16.61 -9.90
CA PHE A 32 -1.33 -17.39 -9.38
C PHE A 32 -2.53 -16.55 -8.93
N GLY A 33 -2.47 -15.22 -9.08
CA GLY A 33 -3.54 -14.34 -8.65
C GLY A 33 -3.07 -12.91 -8.38
N ASN A 34 -4.04 -12.05 -8.09
CA ASN A 34 -3.81 -10.66 -7.72
C ASN A 34 -3.59 -10.54 -6.22
N TYR A 35 -2.55 -9.80 -5.83
CA TYR A 35 -2.24 -9.49 -4.43
C TYR A 35 -2.49 -8.01 -4.18
N ALA A 36 -3.14 -7.68 -3.06
CA ALA A 36 -3.36 -6.29 -2.66
C ALA A 36 -2.64 -6.03 -1.33
N ILE A 37 -1.75 -5.02 -1.31
CA ILE A 37 -1.17 -4.50 -0.07
C ILE A 37 -1.79 -3.14 0.20
N ALA A 38 -2.47 -3.01 1.33
CA ALA A 38 -3.01 -1.74 1.82
C ALA A 38 -2.21 -1.25 3.03
N SER A 39 -1.74 -0.02 2.95
CA SER A 39 -1.06 0.71 4.03
C SER A 39 -1.93 1.87 4.47
N PHE A 40 -2.09 2.04 5.78
CA PHE A 40 -2.85 3.13 6.40
C PHE A 40 -1.94 3.92 7.33
N THR A 41 -1.98 5.24 7.26
CA THR A 41 -1.23 6.14 8.13
C THR A 41 -2.16 7.21 8.71
N ALA A 42 -1.84 7.71 9.90
CA ALA A 42 -2.54 8.88 10.44
C ALA A 42 -2.36 10.08 9.49
N SER A 43 -3.39 10.91 9.31
CA SER A 43 -3.33 12.00 8.32
C SER A 43 -2.34 13.12 8.69
N ASP A 44 -2.09 13.28 9.98
CA ASP A 44 -1.12 14.21 10.57
C ASP A 44 0.33 13.73 10.47
N ALA A 45 0.57 12.43 10.22
CA ALA A 45 1.89 11.85 10.02
C ALA A 45 2.63 12.39 8.77
N GLY A 46 1.97 13.20 7.95
CA GLY A 46 2.58 13.80 6.77
C GLY A 46 2.92 12.76 5.69
N GLY A 47 3.85 13.12 4.80
CA GLY A 47 4.45 12.20 3.83
C GLY A 47 5.61 11.37 4.40
N LYS A 48 5.87 11.47 5.72
CA LYS A 48 7.08 10.97 6.41
C LYS A 48 7.38 9.50 6.12
N TYR A 49 6.34 8.66 6.09
CA TYR A 49 6.47 7.21 5.91
C TYR A 49 6.30 6.75 4.46
N THR A 50 6.14 7.66 3.51
CA THR A 50 5.89 7.30 2.10
C THR A 50 7.07 6.56 1.47
N ALA A 51 8.30 6.93 1.85
CA ALA A 51 9.51 6.28 1.38
C ALA A 51 9.60 4.84 1.94
N ASP A 52 9.42 4.67 3.25
CA ASP A 52 9.46 3.37 3.93
C ASP A 52 8.38 2.42 3.39
N ILE A 53 7.15 2.92 3.21
CA ILE A 53 6.05 2.11 2.63
C ILE A 53 6.41 1.69 1.20
N ARG A 54 7.02 2.58 0.40
CA ARG A 54 7.46 2.23 -0.96
C ARG A 54 8.58 1.18 -0.94
N GLU A 55 9.47 1.22 0.03
CA GLU A 55 10.53 0.22 0.19
C GLU A 55 9.96 -1.16 0.54
N VAL A 56 9.02 -1.22 1.49
CA VAL A 56 8.30 -2.48 1.83
C VAL A 56 7.55 -3.04 0.63
N LEU A 57 6.89 -2.18 -0.16
CA LEU A 57 6.20 -2.62 -1.37
C LEU A 57 7.16 -3.15 -2.44
N ARG A 58 8.37 -2.58 -2.56
CA ARG A 58 9.41 -3.06 -3.49
C ARG A 58 10.08 -4.36 -3.04
N SER A 59 10.14 -4.60 -1.73
CA SER A 59 10.68 -5.84 -1.18
C SER A 59 9.71 -7.02 -1.30
N PHE A 60 8.43 -6.76 -1.55
CA PHE A 60 7.46 -7.81 -1.80
C PHE A 60 7.90 -8.69 -2.98
N ARG A 61 7.89 -10.00 -2.75
CA ARG A 61 8.14 -11.04 -3.74
C ARG A 61 6.95 -11.98 -3.67
N THR A 62 6.23 -12.14 -4.76
CA THR A 62 5.26 -13.25 -4.86
C THR A 62 6.06 -14.54 -4.91
N ALA A 63 5.69 -15.52 -4.09
CA ALA A 63 6.25 -16.87 -4.23
C ALA A 63 5.96 -17.37 -5.65
N ASP A 64 7.05 -17.72 -6.36
CA ASP A 64 7.01 -18.25 -7.73
C ASP A 64 6.42 -19.67 -7.79
#